data_AF-A0A833G2L9-F1
#
_entry.id   AF-A0A833G2L9-F1
#
_cell.length_a   1.000
_cell.length_b   1.000
_cell.length_c   1.000
_cell.angle_alpha   90.00
_cell.angle_beta   90.00
_cell.angle_gamma   90.00
#
_symmetry.space_group_name_H-M   'P 1'
#
loop_
_entity.id
_entity.type
_entity.pdbx_description
1 polymer ?
#
loop_
_entity_poly.entity_id
_entity_poly.type
_entity_poly.pdbx_seq_one_letter_code
_entity_poly.pdbx_strand_id
1 'polypeptide(L)'
;PMLFSAASLDEASCLRGFGGTKTFREFMRRFDGMRYKFVATATPSPNEYIELLAYSAFLEVMDVGQAKTRFFRRNSEKADQLTIHPHKEHEFWLWMASWAIFVQRPSDLGYPDDGYDLPPLIVNWHEVPSDHAQAGADRSGQARLFKNAAIGVTDAAREKRASLDQRIARMMEIRAEDPAAHRILWHDLEAEREAIEAAVPGVKAIWGSQDLDERERRVIDFSNGRTAELAAKPVIAGSGCNFQRHCWWEIFLGIGFKFNDFIQAIHRTYRFLQPHQVRIDLIYSEAERDIRRRLEEKWRRHDELAARMSAIIREYGLAEAAKAGALHRSIGVARQEVAGERFTLVNNDCVEETRGMADNSVDLIVTSIPFSTQYEYTPSYNDFGHTDDDGHFFAQLDFLTPELVRVLKPGRIAAVHCKDRIVPGGMTGLGFQTVSPFGDRTKAHCMRHGLAYLGTKFIITDVVRENNQTYRLGWTEQCK
;
A
#
# COMPACT_ATOMS: atom_id res chain seq x y z
N PRO A 1 5.47 -5.83 27.17
CA PRO A 1 4.47 -4.92 26.56
C PRO A 1 3.09 -5.05 27.18
N MET A 2 2.61 -6.27 27.42
CA MET A 2 1.29 -6.52 28.03
C MET A 2 1.07 -5.96 29.44
N LEU A 3 2.11 -5.44 30.09
CA LEU A 3 1.99 -4.67 31.34
C LEU A 3 1.50 -3.23 31.10
N PHE A 4 1.52 -2.75 29.86
CA PHE A 4 1.06 -1.42 29.44
C PHE A 4 -0.32 -1.54 28.78
N SER A 5 -1.17 -0.53 28.99
CA SER A 5 -2.49 -0.47 28.36
C SER A 5 -2.45 0.00 26.91
N ALA A 6 -1.38 0.68 26.49
CA ALA A 6 -1.24 1.26 25.17
C ALA A 6 0.20 1.20 24.65
N ALA A 7 0.37 1.18 23.33
CA ALA A 7 1.61 1.59 22.69
C ALA A 7 1.35 2.56 21.54
N SER A 8 2.29 3.47 21.33
CA SER A 8 2.28 4.43 20.23
C SER A 8 3.60 4.30 19.47
N LEU A 9 3.52 4.14 18.16
CA LEU A 9 4.67 4.17 17.26
C LEU A 9 4.71 5.53 16.58
N ASP A 10 5.71 6.33 16.95
CA ASP A 10 6.07 7.52 16.18
C ASP A 10 7.02 7.13 15.05
N GLU A 11 6.85 7.73 13.87
CA GLU A 11 7.52 7.35 12.62
C GLU A 11 7.53 5.83 12.34
N ALA A 12 6.34 5.22 12.24
CA ALA A 12 6.17 3.77 12.08
C ALA A 12 6.71 3.14 10.76
N SER A 13 7.50 3.89 9.99
CA SER A 13 8.27 3.41 8.83
C SER A 13 9.13 2.17 9.12
N CYS A 14 9.45 1.90 10.40
CA CYS A 14 10.13 0.68 10.84
C CYS A 14 9.34 -0.61 10.55
N LEU A 15 8.04 -0.51 10.27
CA LEU A 15 7.17 -1.64 9.91
C LEU A 15 7.15 -1.95 8.39
N ARG A 16 7.78 -1.12 7.54
CA ARG A 16 7.76 -1.25 6.06
C ARG A 16 8.30 -2.56 5.53
N GLY A 17 9.23 -3.19 6.26
CA GLY A 17 9.93 -4.38 5.77
C GLY A 17 9.12 -5.68 5.76
N PHE A 18 7.85 -5.63 6.22
CA PHE A 18 6.92 -6.76 6.28
C PHE A 18 7.53 -8.00 6.98
N GLY A 19 6.90 -9.18 6.83
CA GLY A 19 7.39 -10.46 7.36
C GLY A 19 8.84 -10.83 7.03
N GLY A 20 9.51 -10.08 6.14
CA GLY A 20 10.95 -10.20 5.86
C GLY A 20 11.86 -9.59 6.93
N THR A 21 11.39 -8.67 7.78
CA THR A 21 12.21 -8.06 8.84
C THR A 21 11.97 -8.68 10.21
N LYS A 22 13.03 -8.73 11.02
CA LYS A 22 12.93 -9.14 12.43
C LYS A 22 12.06 -8.17 13.23
N THR A 23 12.19 -6.87 12.96
CA THR A 23 11.42 -5.81 13.63
C THR A 23 9.92 -6.02 13.46
N PHE A 24 9.44 -6.14 12.22
CA PHE A 24 8.01 -6.36 11.96
C PHE A 24 7.49 -7.61 12.69
N ARG A 25 8.17 -8.75 12.55
CA ARG A 25 7.74 -10.02 13.18
C ARG A 25 7.72 -9.94 14.70
N GLU A 26 8.73 -9.32 15.31
CA GLU A 26 8.76 -9.14 16.76
C GLU A 26 7.69 -8.16 17.24
N PHE A 27 7.38 -7.10 16.49
CA PHE A 27 6.33 -6.16 16.84
C PHE A 27 4.94 -6.82 16.78
N MET A 28 4.63 -7.54 15.68
CA MET A 28 3.36 -8.28 15.60
C MET A 28 3.22 -9.24 16.78
N ARG A 29 4.25 -10.05 17.07
CA ARG A 29 4.21 -11.05 18.15
C ARG A 29 4.11 -10.44 19.55
N ARG A 30 4.78 -9.32 19.81
CA ARG A 30 4.89 -8.75 21.16
C ARG A 30 3.73 -7.84 21.55
N PHE A 31 3.04 -7.27 20.57
CA PHE A 31 1.94 -6.33 20.77
C PHE A 31 0.58 -6.95 20.42
N ASP A 32 0.55 -8.24 20.06
CA ASP A 32 -0.66 -9.04 19.87
C ASP A 32 -1.59 -8.97 21.09
N GLY A 33 -2.87 -8.67 20.88
CA GLY A 33 -3.89 -8.56 21.90
C GLY A 33 -3.81 -7.31 22.80
N MET A 34 -2.93 -6.35 22.50
CA MET A 34 -2.85 -5.10 23.26
C MET A 34 -4.03 -4.18 22.94
N ARG A 35 -4.72 -3.70 23.98
CA ARG A 35 -5.99 -2.97 23.87
C ARG A 35 -5.92 -1.67 23.05
N TYR A 36 -4.87 -0.87 23.21
CA TYR A 36 -4.74 0.41 22.51
C TYR A 36 -3.43 0.48 21.74
N LYS A 37 -3.52 0.74 20.43
CA LYS A 37 -2.37 0.85 19.54
C LYS A 37 -2.52 2.10 18.69
N PHE A 38 -1.46 2.89 18.64
CA PHE A 38 -1.41 4.10 17.84
C PHE A 38 -0.22 4.02 16.89
N VAL A 39 -0.46 4.46 15.65
CA VAL A 39 0.55 4.53 14.60
C VAL A 39 0.52 5.94 14.04
N ALA A 40 1.63 6.65 14.16
CA ALA A 40 1.85 7.94 13.52
C ALA A 40 2.89 7.78 12.40
N THR A 41 2.54 8.26 11.21
CA THR A 41 3.45 8.33 10.06
C THR A 41 3.18 9.61 9.29
N ALA A 42 4.26 10.32 8.93
CA ALA A 42 4.16 11.56 8.17
C ALA A 42 3.86 11.31 6.68
N THR A 43 4.19 10.12 6.17
CA THR A 43 4.20 9.84 4.73
C THR A 43 3.91 8.37 4.46
N PRO A 44 2.64 7.98 4.27
CA PRO A 44 2.35 6.73 3.58
C PRO A 44 2.80 6.92 2.13
N SER A 45 3.84 6.19 1.74
CA SER A 45 4.38 6.29 0.39
C SER A 45 3.30 5.87 -0.62
N PRO A 46 3.06 6.63 -1.69
CA PRO A 46 1.94 6.41 -2.60
C PRO A 46 1.98 5.11 -3.41
N ASN A 47 3.10 4.38 -3.37
CA ASN A 47 3.24 3.05 -3.98
C ASN A 47 3.33 1.93 -2.94
N GLU A 48 3.17 2.25 -1.66
CA GLU A 48 3.27 1.31 -0.56
C GLU A 48 1.91 1.11 0.09
N TYR A 49 0.91 0.69 -0.70
CA TYR A 49 -0.29 0.08 -0.11
C TYR A 49 0.08 -1.02 0.89
N ILE A 50 1.21 -1.72 0.66
CA ILE A 50 1.80 -2.67 1.59
C ILE A 50 2.08 -2.06 2.97
N GLU A 51 2.55 -0.82 3.03
CA GLU A 51 2.81 -0.10 4.28
C GLU A 51 1.49 0.17 5.02
N LEU A 52 0.44 0.60 4.30
CA LEU A 52 -0.90 0.75 4.88
C LEU A 52 -1.45 -0.58 5.43
N LEU A 53 -1.24 -1.68 4.71
CA LEU A 53 -1.63 -3.02 5.17
C LEU A 53 -0.79 -3.46 6.38
N ALA A 54 0.50 -3.12 6.43
CA ALA A 54 1.34 -3.40 7.59
C ALA A 54 0.83 -2.67 8.84
N TYR A 55 0.34 -1.43 8.68
CA TYR A 55 -0.31 -0.69 9.76
C TYR A 55 -1.64 -1.32 10.18
N SER A 56 -2.49 -1.73 9.23
CA SER A 56 -3.76 -2.41 9.56
C SER A 56 -3.53 -3.71 10.34
N ALA A 57 -2.49 -4.46 9.98
CA ALA A 57 -2.10 -5.68 10.69
C ALA A 57 -1.57 -5.38 12.10
N PHE A 58 -0.71 -4.37 12.26
CA PHE A 58 -0.23 -3.98 13.60
C PHE A 58 -1.38 -3.57 14.52
N LEU A 59 -2.32 -2.80 13.97
CA LEU A 59 -3.50 -2.31 14.68
C LEU A 59 -4.56 -3.40 14.90
N GLU A 60 -4.36 -4.63 14.40
CA GLU A 60 -5.33 -5.73 14.44
C GLU A 60 -6.69 -5.39 13.79
N VAL A 61 -6.68 -4.51 12.78
CA VAL A 61 -7.89 -4.19 12.00
C VAL A 61 -8.16 -5.25 10.94
N MET A 62 -7.11 -5.68 10.23
CA MET A 62 -7.19 -6.72 9.19
C MET A 62 -5.80 -7.27 8.92
N ASP A 63 -5.68 -8.59 8.76
CA ASP A 63 -4.45 -9.22 8.31
C ASP A 63 -4.11 -8.82 6.87
N VAL A 64 -2.81 -8.77 6.57
CA VAL A 64 -2.35 -8.32 5.25
C VAL A 64 -2.71 -9.30 4.14
N GLY A 65 -2.72 -10.60 4.39
CA GLY A 65 -3.16 -11.59 3.42
C GLY A 65 -4.62 -11.42 3.05
N GLN A 66 -5.47 -11.19 4.05
CA GLN A 66 -6.90 -10.91 3.87
C GLN A 66 -7.10 -9.61 3.08
N ALA A 67 -6.45 -8.51 3.48
CA ALA A 67 -6.58 -7.23 2.80
C ALA A 67 -6.05 -7.26 1.35
N LYS A 68 -4.95 -7.97 1.08
CA LYS A 68 -4.44 -8.20 -0.27
C LYS A 68 -5.47 -8.90 -1.15
N THR A 69 -6.12 -9.94 -0.63
CA THR A 69 -7.11 -10.72 -1.37
C THR A 69 -8.38 -9.92 -1.64
N ARG A 70 -8.83 -9.16 -0.65
CA ARG A 70 -10.05 -8.36 -0.72
C ARG A 70 -9.96 -7.17 -1.67
N PHE A 71 -8.84 -6.44 -1.66
CA PHE A 71 -8.75 -5.14 -2.34
C PHE A 71 -7.82 -5.10 -3.56
N PHE A 72 -6.87 -6.03 -3.70
CA PHE A 72 -5.79 -5.89 -4.68
C PHE A 72 -5.72 -7.01 -5.72
N ARG A 73 -5.43 -6.63 -6.97
CA ARG A 73 -5.16 -7.57 -8.05
C ARG A 73 -3.85 -8.30 -7.81
N ARG A 74 -3.87 -9.62 -7.99
CA ARG A 74 -2.65 -10.44 -7.97
C ARG A 74 -1.83 -10.16 -9.23
N ASN A 75 -0.64 -9.57 -9.05
CA ASN A 75 0.36 -9.49 -10.12
C ASN A 75 1.22 -10.77 -10.09
N SER A 76 1.17 -11.56 -11.16
CA SER A 76 1.87 -12.85 -11.27
C SER A 76 3.39 -12.70 -11.46
N GLU A 77 3.88 -11.54 -11.88
CA GLU A 77 5.31 -11.29 -12.12
C GLU A 77 5.98 -10.54 -10.95
N LYS A 78 5.23 -9.68 -10.25
CA LYS A 78 5.72 -8.89 -9.10
C LYS A 78 4.67 -8.87 -7.99
N ALA A 79 4.74 -9.84 -7.08
CA ALA A 79 3.80 -10.00 -5.97
C ALA A 79 3.64 -8.77 -5.06
N ASP A 80 4.65 -7.90 -5.01
CA ASP A 80 4.66 -6.68 -4.18
C ASP A 80 4.07 -5.45 -4.89
N GLN A 81 3.73 -5.55 -6.18
CA GLN A 81 3.08 -4.46 -6.90
C GLN A 81 1.56 -4.55 -6.73
N LEU A 82 1.07 -3.93 -5.65
CA LEU A 82 -0.34 -3.89 -5.31
C LEU A 82 -1.08 -2.86 -6.16
N THR A 83 -2.12 -3.29 -6.88
CA THR A 83 -3.05 -2.42 -7.62
C THR A 83 -4.46 -2.69 -7.13
N ILE A 84 -5.15 -1.67 -6.62
CA ILE A 84 -6.53 -1.82 -6.12
C ILE A 84 -7.43 -2.26 -7.29
N HIS A 85 -8.38 -3.16 -7.04
CA HIS A 85 -9.43 -3.46 -8.02
C HIS A 85 -10.25 -2.18 -8.29
N PRO A 86 -10.44 -1.74 -9.54
CA PRO A 86 -11.16 -0.49 -9.83
C PRO A 86 -12.54 -0.39 -9.18
N HIS A 87 -13.27 -1.51 -9.07
CA HIS A 87 -14.58 -1.56 -8.41
C HIS A 87 -14.52 -1.64 -6.87
N LYS A 88 -13.34 -1.91 -6.28
CA LYS A 88 -13.09 -1.93 -4.83
C LYS A 88 -12.48 -0.65 -4.31
N GLU A 89 -12.14 0.29 -5.19
CA GLU A 89 -11.38 1.47 -4.81
C GLU A 89 -12.13 2.30 -3.76
N HIS A 90 -13.41 2.57 -3.98
CA HIS A 90 -14.24 3.28 -3.01
C HIS A 90 -14.34 2.53 -1.66
N GLU A 91 -14.59 1.21 -1.70
CA GLU A 91 -14.66 0.37 -0.50
C GLU A 91 -13.34 0.37 0.29
N PHE A 92 -12.21 0.24 -0.40
CA PHE A 92 -10.88 0.27 0.21
C PHE A 92 -10.66 1.57 0.98
N TRP A 93 -11.06 2.70 0.39
CA TRP A 93 -10.87 4.00 1.00
C TRP A 93 -11.83 4.26 2.18
N LEU A 94 -13.06 3.75 2.11
CA LEU A 94 -13.98 3.76 3.25
C LEU A 94 -13.45 2.89 4.41
N TRP A 95 -12.93 1.71 4.09
CA TRP A 95 -12.28 0.83 5.06
C TRP A 95 -11.06 1.52 5.70
N MET A 96 -10.16 2.10 4.91
CA MET A 96 -9.03 2.89 5.41
C MET A 96 -9.50 4.01 6.36
N ALA A 97 -10.55 4.73 5.97
CA ALA A 97 -11.09 5.82 6.77
C ALA A 97 -11.75 5.36 8.08
N SER A 98 -12.09 4.07 8.23
CA SER A 98 -12.70 3.56 9.47
C SER A 98 -11.69 3.49 10.63
N TRP A 99 -10.40 3.43 10.34
CA TRP A 99 -9.35 3.24 11.36
C TRP A 99 -8.15 4.18 11.20
N ALA A 100 -8.01 4.85 10.06
CA ALA A 100 -6.95 5.82 9.81
C ALA A 100 -7.52 7.21 9.51
N ILE A 101 -6.77 8.24 9.93
CA ILE A 101 -7.09 9.64 9.67
C ILE A 101 -5.85 10.31 9.08
N PHE A 102 -6.04 11.01 7.97
CA PHE A 102 -5.01 11.70 7.20
C PHE A 102 -5.34 13.19 7.21
N VAL A 103 -4.89 13.91 8.22
CA VAL A 103 -5.14 15.36 8.34
C VAL A 103 -3.99 16.10 7.66
N GLN A 104 -4.30 16.95 6.68
CA GLN A 104 -3.33 17.83 6.06
C GLN A 104 -3.46 19.25 6.59
N ARG A 105 -4.70 19.73 6.81
CA ARG A 105 -5.00 21.07 7.33
C ARG A 105 -6.15 21.04 8.33
N PRO A 106 -6.26 22.02 9.24
CA PRO A 106 -7.41 22.14 10.15
C PRO A 106 -8.77 22.15 9.43
N SER A 107 -8.84 22.72 8.22
CA SER A 107 -10.04 22.75 7.39
C SER A 107 -10.53 21.37 6.94
N ASP A 108 -9.65 20.36 6.90
CA ASP A 108 -10.08 18.97 6.66
C ASP A 108 -11.02 18.47 7.77
N LEU A 109 -10.94 19.08 8.96
CA LEU A 109 -11.80 18.81 10.11
C LEU A 109 -12.84 19.91 10.36
N GLY A 110 -12.93 20.92 9.50
CA GLY A 110 -13.87 22.05 9.61
C GLY A 110 -13.40 23.22 10.50
N TYR A 111 -12.11 23.30 10.81
CA TYR A 111 -11.51 24.44 11.54
C TYR A 111 -10.82 25.44 10.59
N PRO A 112 -10.60 26.71 11.02
CA PRO A 112 -9.83 27.68 10.24
C PRO A 112 -8.37 27.25 10.04
N ASP A 113 -7.79 27.56 8.88
CA ASP A 113 -6.41 27.23 8.51
C ASP A 113 -5.36 28.25 9.01
N ASP A 114 -5.74 29.15 9.92
CA ASP A 114 -4.88 30.23 10.43
C ASP A 114 -3.56 29.66 11.00
N GLY A 115 -2.43 30.01 10.38
CA GLY A 115 -1.09 29.52 10.75
C GLY A 115 -0.69 28.17 10.14
N TYR A 116 -1.57 27.55 9.34
CA TYR A 116 -1.35 26.29 8.62
C TYR A 116 -1.22 26.45 7.11
N ASP A 117 -1.44 27.65 6.59
CA ASP A 117 -1.13 27.98 5.20
C ASP A 117 0.38 27.93 4.97
N LEU A 118 0.80 27.00 4.12
CA LEU A 118 2.17 26.90 3.69
C LEU A 118 2.45 27.95 2.61
N PRO A 119 3.63 28.58 2.61
CA PRO A 119 4.02 29.51 1.56
C PRO A 119 4.24 28.76 0.23
N PRO A 120 4.48 29.45 -0.89
CA PRO A 120 4.81 28.77 -2.13
C PRO A 120 6.09 27.93 -2.00
N LEU A 121 6.09 26.74 -2.59
CA LEU A 121 7.26 25.88 -2.77
C LEU A 121 7.75 25.96 -4.21
N ILE A 122 8.99 26.40 -4.42
CA ILE A 122 9.63 26.43 -5.74
C ILE A 122 10.61 25.27 -5.84
N VAL A 123 10.47 24.46 -6.89
CA VAL A 123 11.34 23.31 -7.16
C VAL A 123 12.05 23.52 -8.49
N ASN A 124 13.36 23.71 -8.44
CA ASN A 124 14.22 23.92 -9.60
C ASN A 124 15.02 22.66 -9.90
N TRP A 125 15.12 22.32 -11.18
CA TRP A 125 15.85 21.15 -11.66
C TRP A 125 17.06 21.60 -12.48
N HIS A 126 18.26 21.20 -12.04
CA HIS A 126 19.53 21.59 -12.64
C HIS A 126 20.21 20.36 -13.23
N GLU A 127 20.14 20.23 -14.56
CA GLU A 127 20.80 19.14 -15.27
C GLU A 127 22.27 19.49 -15.54
N VAL A 128 23.17 18.55 -15.25
CA VAL A 128 24.60 18.62 -15.63
C VAL A 128 24.92 17.57 -16.71
N PRO A 129 25.80 17.88 -17.68
CA PRO A 129 26.12 16.96 -18.75
C PRO A 129 26.87 15.71 -18.25
N SER A 130 26.53 14.53 -18.77
CA SER A 130 27.29 13.31 -18.45
C SER A 130 28.54 13.20 -19.32
N ASP A 131 29.63 12.62 -18.77
CA ASP A 131 30.81 12.30 -19.56
C ASP A 131 30.58 11.04 -20.42
N HIS A 132 30.40 11.28 -21.72
CA HIS A 132 30.14 10.27 -22.75
C HIS A 132 31.42 9.69 -23.38
N ALA A 133 32.63 10.11 -22.97
CA ALA A 133 33.89 9.68 -23.58
C ALA A 133 34.14 8.15 -23.51
N GLN A 134 33.42 7.44 -22.63
CA GLN A 134 33.49 5.98 -22.46
C GLN A 134 32.15 5.27 -22.71
N ALA A 135 31.35 5.71 -23.68
CA ALA A 135 30.05 5.08 -23.99
C ALA A 135 30.13 3.59 -24.40
N GLY A 136 31.34 3.12 -24.76
CA GLY A 136 31.62 1.72 -25.07
C GLY A 136 31.03 1.28 -26.41
N ALA A 137 31.07 -0.03 -26.68
CA ALA A 137 30.44 -0.63 -27.86
C ALA A 137 29.28 -1.55 -27.43
N ASP A 138 28.27 -1.71 -28.28
CA ASP A 138 27.21 -2.69 -28.06
C ASP A 138 27.69 -4.15 -28.24
N ARG A 139 26.79 -5.13 -28.06
CA ARG A 139 27.10 -6.56 -28.22
C ARG A 139 27.51 -6.94 -29.65
N SER A 140 27.26 -6.08 -30.63
CA SER A 140 27.64 -6.20 -32.03
C SER A 140 28.95 -5.46 -32.37
N GLY A 141 29.60 -4.80 -31.40
CA GLY A 141 30.82 -4.03 -31.60
C GLY A 141 30.60 -2.61 -32.14
N GLN A 142 29.35 -2.13 -32.22
CA GLN A 142 29.06 -0.76 -32.64
C GLN A 142 29.32 0.22 -31.49
N ALA A 143 30.18 1.21 -31.72
CA ALA A 143 30.44 2.29 -30.77
C ALA A 143 29.15 3.05 -30.45
N ARG A 144 28.85 3.21 -29.17
CA ARG A 144 27.65 3.89 -28.69
C ARG A 144 27.88 5.40 -28.65
N LEU A 145 26.91 6.17 -29.13
CA LEU A 145 26.94 7.64 -29.06
C LEU A 145 26.67 8.19 -27.66
N PHE A 146 25.93 7.44 -26.83
CA PHE A 146 25.57 7.82 -25.46
C PHE A 146 25.78 6.63 -24.52
N LYS A 147 26.22 6.88 -23.28
CA LYS A 147 26.17 5.85 -22.23
C LYS A 147 24.70 5.45 -22.04
N ASN A 148 24.42 4.16 -21.90
CA ASN A 148 23.08 3.69 -21.52
C ASN A 148 22.66 4.43 -20.25
N ALA A 149 21.41 4.91 -20.20
CA ALA A 149 20.81 5.44 -18.97
C ALA A 149 21.07 4.48 -17.80
N ALA A 150 21.33 5.00 -16.60
CA ALA A 150 21.62 4.18 -15.44
C ALA A 150 20.37 3.33 -15.06
N ILE A 151 20.30 2.09 -15.55
CA ILE A 151 19.14 1.19 -15.36
C ILE A 151 19.17 0.53 -13.96
N GLY A 152 20.33 0.47 -13.29
CA GLY A 152 20.50 -0.19 -11.99
C GLY A 152 21.22 0.64 -10.92
N VAL A 153 21.11 0.20 -9.66
CA VAL A 153 21.68 0.88 -8.46
C VAL A 153 23.20 1.05 -8.55
N THR A 154 23.91 0.05 -9.08
CA THR A 154 25.37 0.08 -9.26
C THR A 154 25.82 1.06 -10.34
N ASP A 155 25.06 1.16 -11.44
CA ASP A 155 25.36 2.09 -12.53
C ASP A 155 25.06 3.53 -12.10
N ALA A 156 23.97 3.75 -11.36
CA ALA A 156 23.64 5.04 -10.77
C ALA A 156 24.72 5.52 -9.78
N ALA A 157 25.24 4.63 -8.93
CA ALA A 157 26.32 4.98 -7.99
C ALA A 157 27.64 5.32 -8.71
N ARG A 158 27.94 4.66 -9.83
CA ARG A 158 29.13 4.98 -10.65
C ARG A 158 28.99 6.33 -11.33
N GLU A 159 27.82 6.59 -11.92
CA GLU A 159 27.51 7.87 -12.55
C GLU A 159 27.58 9.03 -11.56
N LYS A 160 27.00 8.88 -10.35
CA LYS A 160 27.11 9.89 -9.28
C LYS A 160 28.56 10.26 -8.95
N ARG A 161 29.48 9.29 -8.96
CA ARG A 161 30.91 9.58 -8.74
C ARG A 161 31.53 10.31 -9.92
N ALA A 162 31.22 9.92 -11.14
CA ALA A 162 31.76 10.54 -12.35
C ALA A 162 31.26 11.98 -12.55
N SER A 163 30.02 12.27 -12.15
CA SER A 163 29.41 13.60 -12.28
C SER A 163 29.68 14.53 -11.09
N LEU A 164 30.38 14.07 -10.05
CA LEU A 164 30.52 14.79 -8.77
C LEU A 164 31.05 16.21 -8.94
N ASP A 165 32.16 16.38 -9.66
CA ASP A 165 32.81 17.68 -9.82
C ASP A 165 31.88 18.70 -10.50
N GLN A 166 31.14 18.26 -11.52
CA GLN A 166 30.19 19.12 -12.22
C GLN A 166 29.00 19.48 -11.35
N ARG A 167 28.49 18.54 -10.54
CA ARG A 167 27.41 18.80 -9.59
C ARG A 167 27.84 19.78 -8.50
N ILE A 168 29.08 19.67 -8.01
CA ILE A 168 29.66 20.63 -7.06
C ILE A 168 29.81 22.01 -7.70
N ALA A 169 30.32 22.10 -8.93
CA ALA A 169 30.42 23.37 -9.64
C ALA A 169 29.03 24.03 -9.79
N ARG A 170 28.02 23.27 -10.19
CA ARG A 170 26.65 23.77 -10.31
C ARG A 170 26.06 24.19 -8.96
N MET A 171 26.33 23.45 -7.88
CA MET A 171 25.95 23.83 -6.52
C MET A 171 26.57 25.16 -6.11
N MET A 172 27.84 25.39 -6.45
CA MET A 172 28.54 26.64 -6.15
C MET A 172 27.97 27.83 -6.93
N GLU A 173 27.57 27.63 -8.20
CA GLU A 173 26.86 28.65 -8.99
C GLU A 173 25.53 29.05 -8.32
N ILE A 174 24.73 28.06 -7.91
CA ILE A 174 23.45 28.27 -7.22
C ILE A 174 23.67 29.00 -5.90
N ARG A 175 24.67 28.61 -5.11
CA ARG A 175 25.03 29.29 -3.84
C ARG A 175 25.46 30.74 -4.06
N ALA A 176 26.09 31.05 -5.19
CA ALA A 176 26.56 32.40 -5.47
C ALA A 176 25.41 33.41 -5.71
N GLU A 177 24.17 32.94 -5.94
CA GLU A 177 23.00 33.80 -6.15
C GLU A 177 22.65 34.64 -4.89
N ASP A 178 22.92 34.14 -3.68
CA ASP A 178 22.78 34.92 -2.43
C ASP A 178 23.75 34.43 -1.34
N PRO A 179 24.98 34.95 -1.27
CA PRO A 179 26.00 34.46 -0.34
C PRO A 179 25.62 34.48 1.15
N ALA A 180 24.61 35.27 1.57
CA ALA A 180 24.21 35.41 2.96
C ALA A 180 23.11 34.42 3.37
N ALA A 181 22.50 33.70 2.43
CA ALA A 181 21.41 32.78 2.73
C ALA A 181 21.86 31.59 3.58
N HIS A 182 20.96 31.14 4.45
CA HIS A 182 21.11 29.87 5.14
C HIS A 182 20.62 28.73 4.24
N ARG A 183 21.38 27.63 4.21
CA ARG A 183 21.09 26.49 3.33
C ARG A 183 21.31 25.15 3.97
N ILE A 184 20.52 24.18 3.53
CA ILE A 184 20.82 22.77 3.75
C ILE A 184 21.34 22.17 2.44
N LEU A 185 22.51 21.54 2.51
CA LEU A 185 23.15 20.86 1.39
C LEU A 185 22.98 19.35 1.58
N TRP A 186 22.02 18.77 0.86
CA TRP A 186 21.71 17.35 0.96
C TRP A 186 22.62 16.51 0.09
N HIS A 187 23.19 15.46 0.67
CA HIS A 187 24.04 14.48 0.00
C HIS A 187 23.67 13.04 0.38
N ASP A 188 24.04 12.07 -0.46
CA ASP A 188 23.81 10.64 -0.20
C ASP A 188 25.11 9.92 0.18
N LEU A 189 26.18 10.18 -0.59
CA LEU A 189 27.47 9.51 -0.46
C LEU A 189 28.42 10.27 0.47
N GLU A 190 29.38 9.57 1.06
CA GLU A 190 30.44 10.22 1.85
C GLU A 190 31.38 11.04 0.97
N ALA A 191 31.69 10.57 -0.25
CA ALA A 191 32.49 11.33 -1.21
C ALA A 191 31.83 12.68 -1.58
N GLU A 192 30.49 12.72 -1.58
CA GLU A 192 29.74 13.98 -1.78
C GLU A 192 29.87 14.91 -0.58
N ARG A 193 29.81 14.38 0.65
CA ARG A 193 30.06 15.15 1.88
C ARG A 193 31.44 15.80 1.85
N GLU A 194 32.46 15.00 1.59
CA GLU A 194 33.86 15.43 1.56
C GLU A 194 34.08 16.50 0.49
N ALA A 195 33.45 16.34 -0.70
CA ALA A 195 33.50 17.34 -1.76
C ALA A 195 32.78 18.64 -1.38
N ILE A 196 31.63 18.57 -0.68
CA ILE A 196 30.93 19.75 -0.16
C ILE A 196 31.80 20.48 0.87
N GLU A 197 32.39 19.76 1.83
CA GLU A 197 33.26 20.36 2.86
C GLU A 197 34.51 21.00 2.27
N ALA A 198 35.08 20.41 1.22
CA ALA A 198 36.21 21.00 0.50
C ALA A 198 35.81 22.26 -0.29
N ALA A 199 34.63 22.27 -0.91
CA ALA A 199 34.17 23.35 -1.78
C ALA A 199 33.51 24.53 -1.04
N VAL A 200 32.94 24.30 0.15
CA VAL A 200 32.14 25.28 0.89
C VAL A 200 32.82 25.64 2.22
N PRO A 201 33.61 26.74 2.27
CA PRO A 201 34.22 27.19 3.50
C PRO A 201 33.19 27.50 4.58
N GLY A 202 33.36 26.90 5.77
CA GLY A 202 32.51 27.17 6.93
C GLY A 202 31.26 26.28 7.05
N VAL A 203 30.95 25.44 6.05
CA VAL A 203 29.88 24.44 6.16
C VAL A 203 30.13 23.51 7.34
N LYS A 204 29.06 23.08 8.01
CA LYS A 204 29.12 22.00 9.01
C LYS A 204 28.45 20.77 8.44
N ALA A 205 29.14 19.63 8.41
CA ALA A 205 28.54 18.37 7.99
C ALA A 205 28.04 17.52 9.17
N ILE A 206 27.03 16.69 8.96
CA ILE A 206 26.59 15.66 9.90
C ILE A 206 26.49 14.30 9.21
N TRP A 207 27.03 13.26 9.85
CA TRP A 207 27.04 11.90 9.30
C TRP A 207 26.90 10.82 10.40
N GLY A 208 26.76 9.56 9.98
CA GLY A 208 26.26 8.49 10.85
C GLY A 208 27.26 7.98 11.90
N SER A 209 28.56 7.98 11.60
CA SER A 209 29.62 7.54 12.52
C SER A 209 30.17 8.65 13.41
N GLN A 210 29.62 9.86 13.30
CA GLN A 210 29.99 10.99 14.14
C GLN A 210 29.53 10.77 15.59
N ASP A 211 30.26 11.36 16.53
CA ASP A 211 29.84 11.46 17.93
C ASP A 211 28.45 12.11 18.05
N LEU A 212 27.61 11.56 18.93
CA LEU A 212 26.22 11.99 19.07
C LEU A 212 26.12 13.43 19.57
N ASP A 213 26.90 13.80 20.59
CA ASP A 213 26.88 15.14 21.18
C ASP A 213 27.39 16.19 20.19
N GLU A 214 28.40 15.83 19.38
CA GLU A 214 28.88 16.71 18.31
C GLU A 214 27.81 16.91 17.23
N ARG A 215 27.15 15.84 16.80
CA ARG A 215 26.10 15.90 15.78
C ARG A 215 24.92 16.75 16.23
N GLU A 216 24.44 16.53 17.46
CA GLU A 216 23.35 17.31 18.05
C GLU A 216 23.71 18.79 18.14
N ARG A 217 24.95 19.10 18.56
CA ARG A 217 25.44 20.48 18.62
C ARG A 217 25.42 21.16 17.25
N ARG A 218 25.91 20.50 16.19
CA ARG A 218 25.89 21.05 14.82
C ARG A 218 24.46 21.30 14.33
N VAL A 219 23.53 20.39 14.63
CA VAL A 219 22.09 20.55 14.32
C VAL A 219 21.48 21.74 15.06
N ILE A 220 21.78 21.90 16.35
CA ILE A 220 21.30 23.02 17.17
C ILE A 220 21.90 24.34 16.70
N ASP A 221 23.20 24.35 16.35
CA ASP A 221 23.89 25.54 15.84
C ASP A 221 23.25 26.06 14.57
N PHE A 222 22.97 25.16 13.62
CA PHE A 222 22.24 25.51 12.40
C PHE A 222 20.81 25.97 12.69
N SER A 223 20.05 25.23 13.52
CA SER A 223 18.67 25.58 13.88
C SER A 223 18.54 26.94 14.57
N ASN A 224 19.58 27.39 15.28
CA ASN A 224 19.65 28.71 15.92
C ASN A 224 20.31 29.79 15.03
N GLY A 225 20.65 29.47 13.77
CA GLY A 225 21.28 30.40 12.84
C GLY A 225 22.74 30.75 13.15
N ARG A 226 23.42 30.01 14.04
CA ARG A 226 24.87 30.20 14.31
C ARG A 226 25.74 29.70 13.17
N THR A 227 25.22 28.75 12.41
CA THR A 227 25.82 28.22 11.19
C THR A 227 24.89 28.52 10.02
N ALA A 228 25.42 29.13 8.96
CA ALA A 228 24.63 29.42 7.76
C ALA A 228 24.36 28.17 6.92
N GLU A 229 25.28 27.21 6.87
CA GLU A 229 25.18 26.07 5.95
C GLU A 229 25.45 24.73 6.64
N LEU A 230 24.52 23.79 6.45
CA LEU A 230 24.57 22.44 7.00
C LEU A 230 24.58 21.42 5.86
N ALA A 231 25.59 20.56 5.82
CA ALA A 231 25.62 19.41 4.92
C ALA A 231 25.12 18.15 5.65
N ALA A 232 24.11 17.47 5.10
CA ALA A 232 23.50 16.35 5.79
C ALA A 232 22.99 15.29 4.81
N LYS A 233 22.82 14.07 5.32
CA LYS A 233 22.05 13.04 4.61
C LYS A 233 20.58 13.11 4.96
N PRO A 234 19.67 12.99 3.98
CA PRO A 234 18.23 12.87 4.25
C PRO A 234 17.90 11.78 5.27
N VAL A 235 18.58 10.62 5.20
CA VAL A 235 18.38 9.51 6.15
C VAL A 235 18.82 9.80 7.60
N ILE A 236 19.57 10.87 7.83
CA ILE A 236 20.08 11.24 9.15
C ILE A 236 19.29 12.41 9.73
N ALA A 237 19.04 13.44 8.92
CA ALA A 237 18.43 14.70 9.39
C ALA A 237 17.00 14.93 8.84
N GLY A 238 16.45 13.97 8.09
CA GLY A 238 15.06 14.00 7.60
C GLY A 238 14.02 13.73 8.67
N SER A 239 14.40 13.11 9.80
CA SER A 239 13.51 12.81 10.93
C SER A 239 13.77 13.72 12.13
N GLY A 240 12.70 14.15 12.81
CA GLY A 240 12.75 14.87 14.09
C GLY A 240 13.29 16.31 14.11
N CYS A 241 14.14 16.73 13.16
CA CYS A 241 14.73 18.08 13.16
C CYS A 241 13.76 19.16 12.67
N ASN A 242 13.95 20.42 13.09
CA ASN A 242 13.20 21.59 12.57
C ASN A 242 14.19 22.68 12.15
N PHE A 243 14.23 22.99 10.85
CA PHE A 243 15.17 23.94 10.27
C PHE A 243 14.52 25.20 9.70
N GLN A 244 13.20 25.34 9.83
CA GLN A 244 12.42 26.37 9.14
C GLN A 244 12.69 27.81 9.62
N ARG A 245 13.22 28.00 10.84
CA ARG A 245 13.33 29.33 11.48
C ARG A 245 14.28 30.26 10.75
N HIS A 246 15.41 29.74 10.29
CA HIS A 246 16.47 30.52 9.64
C HIS A 246 16.73 30.05 8.20
N CYS A 247 16.16 28.92 7.77
CA CYS A 247 16.42 28.32 6.48
C CYS A 247 15.12 28.07 5.70
N TRP A 248 15.12 28.49 4.43
CA TRP A 248 14.05 28.28 3.45
C TRP A 248 14.64 27.90 2.08
N TRP A 249 15.89 27.43 2.06
CA TRP A 249 16.61 27.04 0.85
C TRP A 249 17.32 25.70 1.04
N GLU A 250 16.92 24.71 0.26
CA GLU A 250 17.56 23.40 0.24
C GLU A 250 18.17 23.12 -1.13
N ILE A 251 19.40 22.59 -1.14
CA ILE A 251 20.09 22.16 -2.35
C ILE A 251 20.39 20.68 -2.25
N PHE A 252 19.81 19.88 -3.13
CA PHE A 252 20.12 18.47 -3.28
C PHE A 252 21.23 18.32 -4.31
N LEU A 253 22.43 17.90 -3.85
CA LEU A 253 23.58 17.71 -4.74
C LEU A 253 23.33 16.58 -5.75
N GLY A 254 22.45 15.63 -5.44
CA GLY A 254 22.07 14.51 -6.30
C GLY A 254 20.65 14.04 -6.01
N ILE A 255 20.06 13.33 -6.98
CA ILE A 255 18.74 12.69 -6.82
C ILE A 255 18.86 11.18 -6.63
N GLY A 256 17.82 10.53 -6.10
CA GLY A 256 17.86 9.09 -5.81
C GLY A 256 16.50 8.43 -5.87
N PHE A 257 16.46 7.14 -5.54
CA PHE A 257 15.23 6.33 -5.58
C PHE A 257 14.40 6.39 -4.28
N LYS A 258 14.97 6.96 -3.20
CA LYS A 258 14.40 7.01 -1.86
C LYS A 258 13.48 8.22 -1.67
N PHE A 259 12.30 8.13 -2.25
CA PHE A 259 11.31 9.23 -2.22
C PHE A 259 10.90 9.66 -0.80
N ASN A 260 10.76 8.71 0.14
CA ASN A 260 10.39 9.03 1.53
C ASN A 260 11.41 9.94 2.21
N ASP A 261 12.68 9.61 2.12
CA ASP A 261 13.73 10.40 2.77
C ASP A 261 13.84 11.78 2.11
N PHE A 262 13.65 11.83 0.80
CA PHE A 262 13.60 13.07 0.02
C PHE A 262 12.47 14.01 0.45
N ILE A 263 11.23 13.54 0.55
CA ILE A 263 10.11 14.39 0.95
C ILE A 263 10.19 14.79 2.43
N GLN A 264 10.67 13.90 3.30
CA GLN A 264 10.89 14.20 4.72
C GLN A 264 11.96 15.28 4.93
N ALA A 265 13.00 15.28 4.09
CA ALA A 265 14.02 16.32 4.05
C ALA A 265 13.45 17.69 3.67
N ILE A 266 12.65 17.78 2.60
CA ILE A 266 11.95 19.02 2.21
C ILE A 266 11.08 19.55 3.36
N HIS A 267 10.38 18.65 4.05
CA HIS A 267 9.54 18.99 5.20
C HIS A 267 10.36 19.32 6.46
N ARG A 268 11.68 19.55 6.37
CA ARG A 268 12.45 20.16 7.47
C ARG A 268 12.42 21.68 7.44
N THR A 269 12.26 22.28 6.25
CA THR A 269 12.11 23.73 6.06
C THR A 269 10.68 24.10 5.63
N TYR A 270 10.02 23.25 4.85
CA TYR A 270 8.64 23.44 4.37
C TYR A 270 7.62 22.84 5.35
N ARG A 271 7.28 23.58 6.40
CA ARG A 271 6.25 23.17 7.39
C ARG A 271 5.45 24.37 7.87
N PHE A 272 4.40 24.11 8.66
CA PHE A 272 3.56 25.15 9.24
C PHE A 272 4.38 26.18 10.01
N LEU A 273 3.92 27.43 9.97
CA LEU A 273 4.61 28.61 10.50
C LEU A 273 5.89 28.99 9.74
N GLN A 274 6.11 28.51 8.52
CA GLN A 274 7.15 29.02 7.63
C GLN A 274 6.66 30.32 6.95
N PRO A 275 7.23 31.50 7.27
CA PRO A 275 6.79 32.75 6.66
C PRO A 275 7.42 33.03 5.28
N HIS A 276 8.45 32.29 4.88
CA HIS A 276 9.20 32.54 3.65
C HIS A 276 8.89 31.51 2.56
N GLN A 277 8.87 31.96 1.31
CA GLN A 277 8.85 31.05 0.15
C GLN A 277 10.02 30.08 0.24
N VAL A 278 9.73 28.78 0.17
CA VAL A 278 10.76 27.74 0.24
C VAL A 278 11.23 27.40 -1.17
N ARG A 279 12.55 27.34 -1.34
CA ARG A 279 13.21 27.00 -2.60
C ARG A 279 13.99 25.70 -2.46
N ILE A 280 13.77 24.79 -3.40
CA ILE A 280 14.45 23.50 -3.50
C ILE A 280 15.17 23.43 -4.85
N ASP A 281 16.49 23.32 -4.87
CA ASP A 281 17.27 23.11 -6.09
C ASP A 281 17.79 21.66 -6.12
N LEU A 282 17.41 20.91 -7.16
CA LEU A 282 17.83 19.53 -7.38
C LEU A 282 18.83 19.45 -8.52
N ILE A 283 20.04 19.00 -8.21
CA ILE A 283 21.09 18.80 -9.21
C ILE A 283 21.12 17.32 -9.59
N TYR A 284 21.16 17.02 -10.89
CA TYR A 284 21.21 15.65 -11.41
C TYR A 284 21.97 15.61 -12.74
N SER A 285 22.54 14.46 -13.10
CA SER A 285 23.21 14.31 -14.40
C SER A 285 22.25 13.93 -15.53
N GLU A 286 22.63 14.17 -16.78
CA GLU A 286 21.87 13.76 -17.96
C GLU A 286 21.47 12.26 -17.92
N ALA A 287 22.38 11.41 -17.45
CA ALA A 287 22.14 9.97 -17.31
C ALA A 287 21.08 9.60 -16.23
N GLU A 288 20.69 10.55 -15.37
CA GLU A 288 19.70 10.38 -14.29
C GLU A 288 18.29 10.91 -14.68
N ARG A 289 18.06 11.32 -15.93
CA ARG A 289 16.72 11.79 -16.40
C ARG A 289 15.58 10.81 -16.08
N ASP A 290 15.83 9.50 -16.16
CA ASP A 290 14.85 8.47 -15.77
C ASP A 290 14.57 8.44 -14.26
N ILE A 291 15.58 8.70 -13.44
CA ILE A 291 15.44 8.79 -11.98
C ILE A 291 14.58 10.00 -11.64
N ARG A 292 14.83 11.15 -12.29
CA ARG A 292 14.01 12.36 -12.17
C ARG A 292 12.54 12.08 -12.49
N ARG A 293 12.25 11.50 -13.67
CA ARG A 293 10.87 11.15 -14.06
C ARG A 293 10.16 10.30 -13.01
N ARG A 294 10.84 9.26 -12.51
CA ARG A 294 10.29 8.39 -11.46
C ARG A 294 10.07 9.12 -10.14
N LEU A 295 10.93 10.08 -9.79
CA LEU A 295 10.78 10.89 -8.58
C LEU A 295 9.58 11.83 -8.70
N GLU A 296 9.44 12.52 -9.83
CA GLU A 296 8.30 13.40 -10.15
C GLU A 296 6.97 12.62 -10.14
N GLU A 297 6.93 11.43 -10.77
CA GLU A 297 5.75 10.57 -10.74
C GLU A 297 5.40 10.09 -9.32
N LYS A 298 6.40 9.83 -8.46
CA LYS A 298 6.16 9.46 -7.06
C LYS A 298 5.63 10.65 -6.27
N TRP A 299 6.16 11.85 -6.52
CA TRP A 299 5.67 13.08 -5.91
C TRP A 299 4.20 13.32 -6.28
N ARG A 300 3.87 13.31 -7.57
CA ARG A 300 2.48 13.53 -8.01
C ARG A 300 1.51 12.54 -7.36
N ARG A 301 1.88 11.26 -7.30
CA ARG A 301 1.05 10.24 -6.64
C ARG A 301 0.92 10.48 -5.12
N HIS A 302 1.93 11.06 -4.48
CA HIS A 302 1.88 11.40 -3.06
C HIS A 302 0.84 12.49 -2.81
N ASP A 303 0.85 13.53 -3.64
CA ASP A 303 -0.12 14.63 -3.57
C ASP A 303 -1.54 14.15 -3.88
N GLU A 304 -1.70 13.31 -4.91
CA GLU A 304 -2.98 12.68 -5.27
C GLU A 304 -3.55 11.85 -4.11
N LEU A 305 -2.71 11.04 -3.45
CA LEU A 305 -3.09 10.22 -2.29
C LEU A 305 -3.54 11.10 -1.12
N ALA A 306 -2.75 12.12 -0.77
CA ALA A 306 -3.06 13.04 0.33
C ALA A 306 -4.37 13.78 0.07
N ALA A 307 -4.59 14.27 -1.16
CA ALA A 307 -5.80 14.96 -1.56
C ALA A 307 -7.04 14.05 -1.48
N ARG A 308 -6.92 12.80 -1.95
CA ARG A 308 -8.00 11.82 -1.90
C ARG A 308 -8.43 11.52 -0.46
N MET A 309 -7.47 11.27 0.41
CA MET A 309 -7.75 10.98 1.82
C MET A 309 -8.38 12.17 2.55
N SER A 310 -7.91 13.38 2.26
CA SER A 310 -8.51 14.61 2.79
C SER A 310 -9.95 14.77 2.33
N ALA A 311 -10.25 14.44 1.06
CA ALA A 311 -11.62 14.50 0.52
C ALA A 311 -12.57 13.53 1.23
N ILE A 312 -12.12 12.30 1.50
CA ILE A 312 -12.91 11.29 2.22
C ILE A 312 -13.24 11.77 3.65
N ILE A 313 -12.28 12.40 4.35
CA ILE A 313 -12.54 12.95 5.69
C ILE A 313 -13.58 14.06 5.63
N ARG A 314 -13.51 14.95 4.63
CA ARG A 314 -14.51 16.01 4.45
C ARG A 314 -15.90 15.47 4.10
N GLU A 315 -15.97 14.39 3.33
CA GLU A 315 -17.25 13.79 2.91
C GLU A 315 -17.95 13.03 4.04
N TYR A 316 -17.20 12.25 4.84
CA TYR A 316 -17.77 11.34 5.84
C TYR A 316 -17.57 11.79 7.28
N GLY A 317 -16.75 12.81 7.52
CA GLY A 317 -16.39 13.29 8.85
C GLY A 317 -15.55 12.29 9.66
N LEU A 318 -15.36 12.60 10.95
CA LEU A 318 -14.64 11.73 11.89
C LEU A 318 -15.51 10.64 12.53
N ALA A 319 -16.84 10.73 12.41
CA ALA A 319 -17.77 9.86 13.12
C ALA A 319 -17.84 8.45 12.50
N GLU A 320 -17.51 7.42 13.28
CA GLU A 320 -17.58 6.01 12.86
C GLU A 320 -18.96 5.60 12.33
N ALA A 321 -20.04 6.14 12.88
CA ALA A 321 -21.40 5.81 12.48
C ALA A 321 -21.73 6.21 11.03
N ALA A 322 -21.17 7.32 10.53
CA ALA A 322 -21.36 7.75 9.15
C ALA A 322 -20.61 6.86 8.15
N LYS A 323 -19.44 6.33 8.57
CA LYS A 323 -18.59 5.44 7.76
C LYS A 323 -19.12 4.00 7.74
N ALA A 324 -19.57 3.49 8.89
CA ALA A 324 -20.26 2.20 8.98
C ALA A 324 -21.56 2.19 8.15
N GLY A 325 -22.33 3.29 8.17
CA GLY A 325 -23.54 3.44 7.36
C GLY A 325 -23.29 3.55 5.84
N ALA A 326 -22.10 3.95 5.40
CA ALA A 326 -21.72 3.92 3.98
C ALA A 326 -21.34 2.50 3.52
N LEU A 327 -20.59 1.73 4.33
CA LEU A 327 -20.38 0.28 4.10
C LEU A 327 -21.69 -0.51 4.15
N HIS A 328 -22.64 -0.09 4.99
CA HIS A 328 -23.94 -0.76 5.10
C HIS A 328 -24.82 -0.53 3.85
N ARG A 329 -24.61 0.57 3.11
CA ARG A 329 -25.35 0.90 1.89
C ARG A 329 -24.93 0.10 0.65
N SER A 330 -23.78 -0.58 0.70
CA SER A 330 -23.38 -1.58 -0.32
C SER A 330 -23.92 -2.99 -0.02
N ILE A 331 -24.80 -3.15 0.97
CA ILE A 331 -25.44 -4.42 1.29
C ILE A 331 -26.67 -4.63 0.41
N GLY A 332 -26.67 -5.76 -0.30
CA GLY A 332 -27.79 -6.21 -1.13
C GLY A 332 -27.50 -6.10 -2.63
N VAL A 333 -28.39 -6.71 -3.42
CA VAL A 333 -28.36 -6.68 -4.88
C VAL A 333 -29.76 -6.34 -5.37
N ALA A 334 -29.86 -5.48 -6.38
CA ALA A 334 -31.13 -5.25 -7.04
C ALA A 334 -31.52 -6.52 -7.81
N ARG A 335 -32.61 -7.17 -7.38
CA ARG A 335 -33.10 -8.39 -8.00
C ARG A 335 -33.36 -8.19 -9.48
N GLN A 336 -32.75 -9.02 -10.31
CA GLN A 336 -33.03 -9.11 -11.75
C GLN A 336 -33.53 -10.51 -12.06
N GLU A 337 -34.58 -10.60 -12.88
CA GLU A 337 -35.17 -11.87 -13.30
C GLU A 337 -35.37 -11.89 -14.81
N VAL A 338 -35.05 -13.03 -15.41
CA VAL A 338 -35.43 -13.37 -16.79
C VAL A 338 -36.13 -14.71 -16.76
N ALA A 339 -37.37 -14.76 -17.24
CA ALA A 339 -38.17 -15.97 -17.31
C ALA A 339 -38.51 -16.34 -18.76
N GLY A 340 -38.50 -17.64 -19.05
CA GLY A 340 -39.00 -18.24 -20.29
C GLY A 340 -39.88 -19.45 -19.98
N GLU A 341 -40.33 -20.17 -21.00
CA GLU A 341 -41.25 -21.31 -20.83
C GLU A 341 -40.67 -22.45 -19.97
N ARG A 342 -39.34 -22.64 -20.00
CA ARG A 342 -38.65 -23.76 -19.33
C ARG A 342 -37.54 -23.33 -18.38
N PHE A 343 -37.42 -22.03 -18.11
CA PHE A 343 -36.35 -21.53 -17.24
C PHE A 343 -36.74 -20.24 -16.55
N THR A 344 -36.16 -20.05 -15.36
CA THR A 344 -36.11 -18.78 -14.66
C THR A 344 -34.67 -18.56 -14.24
N LEU A 345 -34.11 -17.41 -14.59
CA LEU A 345 -32.79 -16.96 -14.20
C LEU A 345 -32.94 -15.76 -13.28
N VAL A 346 -32.44 -15.88 -12.06
CA VAL A 346 -32.52 -14.83 -11.05
C VAL A 346 -31.12 -14.43 -10.64
N ASN A 347 -30.82 -13.13 -10.68
CA ASN A 347 -29.67 -12.53 -10.02
C ASN A 347 -30.18 -11.79 -8.78
N ASN A 348 -29.98 -12.41 -7.62
CA ASN A 348 -30.36 -11.87 -6.32
C ASN A 348 -29.48 -12.47 -5.21
N ASP A 349 -29.65 -11.99 -3.98
CA ASP A 349 -29.17 -12.68 -2.79
C ASP A 349 -29.86 -14.04 -2.68
N CYS A 350 -29.08 -15.13 -2.65
CA CYS A 350 -29.65 -16.47 -2.67
C CYS A 350 -30.41 -16.84 -1.39
N VAL A 351 -30.10 -16.23 -0.25
CA VAL A 351 -30.84 -16.46 0.99
C VAL A 351 -32.22 -15.85 0.87
N GLU A 352 -32.28 -14.57 0.49
CA GLU A 352 -33.55 -13.87 0.32
C GLU A 352 -34.39 -14.45 -0.82
N GLU A 353 -33.77 -14.85 -1.94
CA GLU A 353 -34.47 -15.48 -3.05
C GLU A 353 -35.07 -16.82 -2.64
N THR A 354 -34.30 -17.68 -1.95
CA THR A 354 -34.79 -19.01 -1.54
C THR A 354 -35.91 -18.90 -0.51
N ARG A 355 -35.85 -17.91 0.40
CA ARG A 355 -36.95 -17.61 1.35
C ARG A 355 -38.27 -17.30 0.65
N GLY A 356 -38.21 -16.64 -0.50
CA GLY A 356 -39.40 -16.31 -1.31
C GLY A 356 -39.99 -17.49 -2.07
N MET A 357 -39.28 -18.60 -2.21
CA MET A 357 -39.75 -19.78 -2.96
C MET A 357 -40.77 -20.59 -2.16
N ALA A 358 -41.69 -21.26 -2.86
CA ALA A 358 -42.68 -22.14 -2.23
C ALA A 358 -42.03 -23.41 -1.64
N ASP A 359 -42.60 -23.91 -0.54
CA ASP A 359 -42.22 -25.19 0.06
C ASP A 359 -42.37 -26.33 -0.96
N ASN A 360 -41.48 -27.32 -0.89
CA ASN A 360 -41.55 -28.54 -1.71
C ASN A 360 -41.75 -28.24 -3.22
N SER A 361 -41.12 -27.19 -3.73
CA SER A 361 -41.23 -26.74 -5.12
C SER A 361 -40.11 -27.28 -6.02
N VAL A 362 -38.99 -27.70 -5.44
CA VAL A 362 -37.78 -28.10 -6.17
C VAL A 362 -37.61 -29.63 -6.16
N ASP A 363 -37.44 -30.21 -7.35
CA ASP A 363 -37.21 -31.67 -7.51
C ASP A 363 -35.73 -32.09 -7.41
N LEU A 364 -34.80 -31.17 -7.63
CA LEU A 364 -33.36 -31.41 -7.56
C LEU A 364 -32.64 -30.11 -7.27
N ILE A 365 -31.76 -30.11 -6.27
CA ILE A 365 -30.82 -29.01 -6.05
C ILE A 365 -29.47 -29.44 -6.59
N VAL A 366 -28.90 -28.64 -7.49
CA VAL A 366 -27.49 -28.79 -7.92
C VAL A 366 -26.83 -27.46 -7.66
N THR A 367 -25.85 -27.44 -6.75
CA THR A 367 -25.21 -26.19 -6.33
C THR A 367 -23.71 -26.39 -6.09
N SER A 368 -22.95 -25.32 -6.30
CA SER A 368 -21.58 -25.19 -5.85
C SER A 368 -21.55 -24.08 -4.82
N ILE A 369 -21.48 -24.46 -3.54
CA ILE A 369 -21.32 -23.46 -2.48
C ILE A 369 -19.91 -22.87 -2.52
N PRO A 370 -19.72 -21.60 -2.14
CA PRO A 370 -18.40 -20.99 -2.03
C PRO A 370 -17.49 -21.81 -1.12
N PHE A 371 -16.19 -21.87 -1.46
CA PHE A 371 -15.22 -22.69 -0.73
C PHE A 371 -14.67 -21.93 0.50
N SER A 372 -15.57 -21.44 1.35
CA SER A 372 -15.25 -20.57 2.50
C SER A 372 -14.36 -19.39 2.05
N THR A 373 -13.35 -19.02 2.82
CA THR A 373 -12.42 -17.89 2.61
C THR A 373 -11.56 -17.96 1.33
N GLN A 374 -11.73 -18.97 0.48
CA GLN A 374 -10.85 -19.16 -0.68
C GLN A 374 -11.18 -18.23 -1.85
N TYR A 375 -12.46 -17.88 -2.00
CA TYR A 375 -12.93 -17.04 -3.09
C TYR A 375 -14.04 -16.12 -2.60
N GLU A 376 -13.96 -14.86 -3.02
CA GLU A 376 -15.04 -13.89 -2.97
C GLU A 376 -15.60 -13.72 -4.39
N TYR A 377 -16.92 -13.83 -4.57
CA TYR A 377 -17.57 -13.83 -5.88
C TYR A 377 -18.22 -12.48 -6.20
N THR A 378 -18.60 -11.72 -5.17
CA THR A 378 -19.19 -10.38 -5.25
C THR A 378 -18.64 -9.49 -4.13
N PRO A 379 -18.55 -8.16 -4.35
CA PRO A 379 -18.17 -7.21 -3.32
C PRO A 379 -19.22 -7.03 -2.20
N SER A 380 -20.40 -7.63 -2.32
CA SER A 380 -21.46 -7.54 -1.32
C SER A 380 -21.01 -8.16 0.02
N TYR A 381 -21.42 -7.54 1.12
CA TYR A 381 -21.27 -8.13 2.46
C TYR A 381 -21.99 -9.48 2.59
N ASN A 382 -23.03 -9.71 1.78
CA ASN A 382 -23.79 -10.96 1.81
C ASN A 382 -23.08 -12.13 1.12
N ASP A 383 -21.93 -11.91 0.48
CA ASP A 383 -21.16 -13.01 -0.10
C ASP A 383 -20.72 -14.00 0.99
N PHE A 384 -20.97 -15.29 0.82
CA PHE A 384 -20.50 -16.30 1.78
C PHE A 384 -18.97 -16.37 1.87
N GLY A 385 -18.25 -15.93 0.83
CA GLY A 385 -16.80 -15.76 0.83
C GLY A 385 -16.32 -14.63 1.75
N HIS A 386 -17.20 -13.71 2.18
CA HIS A 386 -16.88 -12.62 3.11
C HIS A 386 -16.88 -13.13 4.56
N THR A 387 -16.07 -14.15 4.83
CA THR A 387 -16.01 -14.85 6.12
C THR A 387 -14.56 -14.97 6.59
N ASP A 388 -14.36 -14.99 7.91
CA ASP A 388 -13.00 -14.99 8.49
C ASP A 388 -12.40 -16.40 8.56
N ASP A 389 -13.26 -17.39 8.73
CA ASP A 389 -12.89 -18.81 8.79
C ASP A 389 -14.08 -19.70 8.40
N ASP A 390 -13.84 -21.02 8.40
CA ASP A 390 -14.88 -22.01 8.10
C ASP A 390 -16.05 -21.99 9.08
N GLY A 391 -15.80 -21.68 10.36
CA GLY A 391 -16.86 -21.59 11.37
C GLY A 391 -17.81 -20.45 11.05
N HIS A 392 -17.27 -19.27 10.76
CA HIS A 392 -18.02 -18.10 10.30
C HIS A 392 -18.79 -18.44 9.00
N PHE A 393 -18.15 -19.09 8.03
CA PHE A 393 -18.80 -19.53 6.80
C PHE A 393 -20.03 -20.42 7.03
N PHE A 394 -19.90 -21.47 7.85
CA PHE A 394 -21.03 -22.37 8.10
C PHE A 394 -22.12 -21.72 8.95
N ALA A 395 -21.78 -20.75 9.80
CA ALA A 395 -22.76 -19.94 10.53
C ALA A 395 -23.57 -19.05 9.58
N GLN A 396 -22.94 -18.49 8.54
CA GLN A 396 -23.66 -17.76 7.50
C GLN A 396 -24.52 -18.72 6.66
N LEU A 397 -23.99 -19.89 6.30
CA LEU A 397 -24.72 -20.91 5.55
C LEU A 397 -25.95 -21.46 6.32
N ASP A 398 -25.98 -21.36 7.65
CA ASP A 398 -27.15 -21.70 8.47
C ASP A 398 -28.39 -20.85 8.13
N PHE A 399 -28.26 -19.72 7.43
CA PHE A 399 -29.40 -18.96 6.91
C PHE A 399 -29.98 -19.51 5.60
N LEU A 400 -29.18 -20.22 4.79
CA LEU A 400 -29.58 -20.74 3.48
C LEU A 400 -30.01 -22.20 3.54
N THR A 401 -29.24 -23.05 4.23
CA THR A 401 -29.49 -24.51 4.21
C THR A 401 -30.89 -24.89 4.68
N PRO A 402 -31.48 -24.30 5.74
CA PRO A 402 -32.86 -24.59 6.10
C PRO A 402 -33.87 -24.27 4.99
N GLU A 403 -33.64 -23.17 4.26
CA GLU A 403 -34.50 -22.77 3.15
C GLU A 403 -34.34 -23.74 1.96
N LEU A 404 -33.12 -24.19 1.68
CA LEU A 404 -32.87 -25.23 0.67
C LEU A 404 -33.59 -26.55 1.03
N VAL A 405 -33.62 -26.93 2.30
CA VAL A 405 -34.34 -28.12 2.77
C VAL A 405 -35.86 -27.92 2.65
N ARG A 406 -36.38 -26.73 2.99
CA ARG A 406 -37.81 -26.40 2.89
C ARG A 406 -38.33 -26.45 1.45
N VAL A 407 -37.58 -25.92 0.49
CA VAL A 407 -38.01 -25.88 -0.92
C VAL A 407 -37.83 -27.23 -1.61
N LEU A 408 -36.96 -28.11 -1.12
CA LEU A 408 -36.72 -29.44 -1.68
C LEU A 408 -37.89 -30.38 -1.38
N LYS A 409 -38.46 -31.01 -2.40
CA LYS A 409 -39.51 -32.02 -2.21
C LYS A 409 -39.01 -33.21 -1.37
N PRO A 410 -39.85 -33.84 -0.52
CA PRO A 410 -39.43 -34.98 0.27
C PRO A 410 -38.96 -36.14 -0.60
N GLY A 411 -37.84 -36.77 -0.23
CA GLY A 411 -37.23 -37.88 -0.98
C GLY A 411 -36.44 -37.46 -2.23
N ARG A 412 -36.26 -36.16 -2.47
CA ARG A 412 -35.41 -35.64 -3.55
C ARG A 412 -33.98 -35.39 -3.11
N ILE A 413 -33.12 -35.10 -4.08
CA ILE A 413 -31.66 -35.04 -3.92
C ILE A 413 -31.18 -33.59 -3.94
N ALA A 414 -30.26 -33.26 -3.03
CA ALA A 414 -29.40 -32.09 -3.12
C ALA A 414 -27.95 -32.55 -3.41
N ALA A 415 -27.44 -32.17 -4.58
CA ALA A 415 -26.07 -32.42 -5.02
C ALA A 415 -25.24 -31.15 -4.80
N VAL A 416 -24.33 -31.21 -3.81
CA VAL A 416 -23.47 -30.08 -3.45
C VAL A 416 -22.04 -30.36 -3.94
N HIS A 417 -21.56 -29.52 -4.85
CA HIS A 417 -20.18 -29.51 -5.28
C HIS A 417 -19.31 -28.83 -4.22
N CYS A 418 -18.23 -29.50 -3.83
CA CYS A 418 -17.28 -29.03 -2.83
C CYS A 418 -15.86 -29.43 -3.24
N LYS A 419 -14.88 -28.73 -2.69
CA LYS A 419 -13.46 -29.00 -2.89
C LYS A 419 -12.72 -28.80 -1.58
N ASP A 420 -11.88 -29.78 -1.24
CA ASP A 420 -10.94 -29.64 -0.12
C ASP A 420 -9.80 -28.69 -0.49
N ARG A 421 -9.38 -27.89 0.48
CA ARG A 421 -8.54 -26.72 0.22
C ARG A 421 -7.15 -26.93 0.79
N ILE A 422 -6.12 -26.64 0.01
CA ILE A 422 -4.74 -26.66 0.51
C ILE A 422 -4.48 -25.38 1.29
N VAL A 423 -4.09 -25.52 2.56
CA VAL A 423 -3.73 -24.41 3.45
C VAL A 423 -2.21 -24.31 3.54
N PRO A 424 -1.62 -23.18 3.14
CA PRO A 424 -0.17 -22.94 3.28
C PRO A 424 0.31 -23.02 4.73
N GLY A 425 1.51 -23.59 4.95
CA GLY A 425 2.05 -23.76 6.31
C GLY A 425 2.31 -22.47 7.09
N GLY A 426 2.44 -21.34 6.38
CA GLY A 426 2.52 -20.01 7.01
C GLY A 426 1.21 -19.56 7.66
N MET A 427 0.06 -20.07 7.22
CA MET A 427 -1.26 -19.75 7.77
C MET A 427 -1.63 -20.66 8.95
N THR A 428 -1.13 -21.90 8.98
CA THR A 428 -1.42 -22.85 10.07
C THR A 428 -0.41 -22.78 11.22
N GLY A 429 0.75 -22.15 11.02
CA GLY A 429 1.84 -22.14 11.98
C GLY A 429 2.58 -23.48 12.11
N LEU A 430 2.22 -24.50 11.32
CA LEU A 430 2.77 -25.85 11.39
C LEU A 430 4.06 -26.02 10.57
N GLY A 431 4.39 -25.05 9.71
CA GLY A 431 5.60 -25.11 8.87
C GLY A 431 5.53 -26.03 7.65
N PHE A 432 4.37 -26.65 7.39
CA PHE A 432 4.09 -27.44 6.18
C PHE A 432 2.64 -27.26 5.71
N GLN A 433 2.37 -27.57 4.43
CA GLN A 433 1.02 -27.45 3.86
C GLN A 433 0.09 -28.50 4.44
N THR A 434 -1.16 -28.11 4.71
CA THR A 434 -2.20 -29.01 5.21
C THR A 434 -3.43 -28.94 4.33
N VAL A 435 -4.38 -29.85 4.53
CA VAL A 435 -5.66 -29.87 3.80
C VAL A 435 -6.77 -29.49 4.77
N SER A 436 -7.56 -28.49 4.40
CA SER A 436 -8.84 -28.16 5.03
C SER A 436 -9.91 -29.10 4.45
N PRO A 437 -10.48 -30.03 5.25
CA PRO A 437 -11.46 -31.01 4.79
C PRO A 437 -12.85 -30.35 4.66
N PHE A 438 -12.96 -29.38 3.75
CA PHE A 438 -14.16 -28.58 3.55
C PHE A 438 -15.35 -29.45 3.13
N GLY A 439 -15.12 -30.46 2.27
CA GLY A 439 -16.18 -31.39 1.86
C GLY A 439 -16.82 -32.13 3.03
N ASP A 440 -16.02 -32.56 4.01
CA ASP A 440 -16.53 -33.26 5.19
C ASP A 440 -17.32 -32.32 6.12
N ARG A 441 -16.86 -31.08 6.27
CA ARG A 441 -17.58 -30.05 7.04
C ARG A 441 -18.93 -29.72 6.40
N THR A 442 -18.99 -29.62 5.07
CA THR A 442 -20.26 -29.43 4.34
C THR A 442 -21.21 -30.60 4.54
N LYS A 443 -20.73 -31.85 4.46
CA LYS A 443 -21.57 -33.03 4.74
C LYS A 443 -22.17 -32.96 6.14
N ALA A 444 -21.34 -32.68 7.14
CA ALA A 444 -21.78 -32.56 8.53
C ALA A 444 -22.80 -31.43 8.72
N HIS A 445 -22.58 -30.27 8.09
CA HIS A 445 -23.52 -29.15 8.10
C HIS A 445 -24.88 -29.53 7.48
N CYS A 446 -24.88 -30.11 6.28
CA CYS A 446 -26.11 -30.54 5.60
C CYS A 446 -26.89 -31.57 6.43
N MET A 447 -26.19 -32.54 7.04
CA MET A 447 -26.81 -33.55 7.89
C MET A 447 -27.43 -32.96 9.16
N ARG A 448 -26.77 -31.98 9.76
CA ARG A 448 -27.31 -31.23 10.92
C ARG A 448 -28.64 -30.54 10.61
N HIS A 449 -28.82 -30.10 9.36
CA HIS A 449 -30.04 -29.43 8.89
C HIS A 449 -31.11 -30.38 8.31
N GLY A 450 -30.94 -31.69 8.46
CA GLY A 450 -31.98 -32.67 8.13
C GLY A 450 -31.83 -33.37 6.78
N LEU A 451 -30.75 -33.15 6.02
CA LEU A 451 -30.45 -33.94 4.83
C LEU A 451 -29.80 -35.28 5.20
N ALA A 452 -30.19 -36.36 4.51
CA ALA A 452 -29.53 -37.65 4.66
C ALA A 452 -28.37 -37.78 3.65
N TYR A 453 -27.20 -38.21 4.13
CA TYR A 453 -26.04 -38.42 3.27
C TYR A 453 -26.15 -39.75 2.50
N LEU A 454 -26.16 -39.67 1.16
CA LEU A 454 -26.23 -40.85 0.28
C LEU A 454 -24.87 -41.33 -0.24
N GLY A 455 -23.92 -40.41 -0.46
CA GLY A 455 -22.61 -40.76 -1.00
C GLY A 455 -21.82 -39.56 -1.52
N THR A 456 -20.56 -39.80 -1.87
CA THR A 456 -19.66 -38.83 -2.49
C THR A 456 -19.22 -39.34 -3.86
N LYS A 457 -19.29 -38.48 -4.88
CA LYS A 457 -18.71 -38.74 -6.18
C LYS A 457 -17.47 -37.87 -6.35
N PHE A 458 -16.30 -38.49 -6.46
CA PHE A 458 -15.06 -37.77 -6.74
C PHE A 458 -14.96 -37.47 -8.23
N ILE A 459 -14.74 -36.19 -8.55
CA ILE A 459 -14.43 -35.73 -9.90
C ILE A 459 -12.90 -35.64 -9.98
N ILE A 460 -12.28 -36.59 -10.68
CA ILE A 460 -10.81 -36.70 -10.81
C ILE A 460 -10.25 -35.89 -11.98
N THR A 461 -11.06 -35.01 -12.56
CA THR A 461 -10.68 -34.21 -13.73
C THR A 461 -9.70 -33.10 -13.32
N ASP A 462 -8.61 -32.96 -14.06
CA ASP A 462 -7.67 -31.85 -13.90
C ASP A 462 -8.33 -30.57 -14.42
N VAL A 463 -8.99 -29.84 -13.53
CA VAL A 463 -9.68 -28.59 -13.84
C VAL A 463 -8.74 -27.52 -14.38
N VAL A 464 -7.43 -27.57 -14.11
CA VAL A 464 -6.46 -26.63 -14.70
C VAL A 464 -6.21 -26.98 -16.16
N ARG A 465 -6.05 -28.28 -16.46
CA ARG A 465 -5.93 -28.78 -17.83
C ARG A 465 -7.19 -28.57 -18.66
N GLU A 466 -8.38 -28.75 -18.08
CA GLU A 466 -9.67 -28.47 -18.74
C GLU A 466 -9.90 -26.97 -18.91
N ASN A 467 -9.63 -26.15 -17.88
CA ASN A 467 -9.77 -24.70 -17.97
C ASN A 467 -8.84 -24.11 -19.06
N ASN A 468 -7.61 -24.64 -19.17
CA ASN A 468 -6.68 -24.28 -20.24
C ASN A 468 -7.18 -24.68 -21.65
N GLN A 469 -8.11 -25.62 -21.78
CA GLN A 469 -8.77 -25.94 -23.06
C GLN A 469 -9.95 -25.01 -23.36
N THR A 470 -10.71 -24.58 -22.34
CA THR A 470 -11.87 -23.65 -22.50
C THR A 470 -11.51 -22.19 -22.68
N TYR A 471 -10.28 -21.75 -22.41
CA TYR A 471 -9.81 -20.39 -22.77
C TYR A 471 -9.84 -20.11 -24.29
N ARG A 472 -10.11 -21.12 -25.14
CA ARG A 472 -10.21 -20.94 -26.59
C ARG A 472 -11.55 -20.40 -27.09
N LEU A 473 -12.63 -20.46 -26.32
CA LEU A 473 -13.94 -20.00 -26.79
C LEU A 473 -14.68 -19.28 -25.65
N GLY A 474 -14.48 -17.97 -25.55
CA GLY A 474 -15.38 -17.13 -24.75
C GLY A 474 -16.82 -17.24 -25.27
N TRP A 475 -17.82 -16.94 -24.45
CA TRP A 475 -19.24 -16.99 -24.83
C TRP A 475 -19.54 -16.25 -26.16
N THR A 476 -18.81 -15.16 -26.41
CA THR A 476 -18.86 -14.37 -27.65
C THR A 476 -18.41 -15.14 -28.91
N GLU A 477 -17.56 -16.15 -28.78
CA GLU A 477 -17.16 -17.07 -29.87
C GLU A 477 -18.15 -18.22 -30.05
N GLN A 478 -18.83 -18.66 -28.99
CA GLN A 478 -19.89 -19.68 -29.05
C GLN A 478 -21.19 -19.15 -29.68
N CYS A 479 -21.40 -17.83 -29.67
CA CYS A 479 -22.59 -17.19 -30.24
C CYS A 479 -22.42 -16.64 -31.67
N LYS A 480 -21.28 -16.89 -32.31
CA LYS A 480 -21.09 -16.70 -33.77
C LYS A 480 -21.41 -18.00 -34.48
#